data_AF-A0AAD7YQ63-F1
#
_entry.id   AF-A0AAD7YQ63-F1
#
_cell.length_a   1.000
_cell.length_b   1.000
_cell.length_c   1.000
_cell.angle_alpha   90.00
_cell.angle_beta   90.00
_cell.angle_gamma   90.00
#
_symmetry.space_group_name_H-M   'P 1'
#
loop_
_entity.id
_entity.type
_entity.pdbx_description
1 polymer ?
#
loop_
_entity_poly.entity_id
_entity_poly.type
_entity_poly.pdbx_seq_one_letter_code
_entity_poly.pdbx_strand_id
1 'polypeptide(L)'
;MLRYSSHLPSKVAIDRLQTRFHCCGRVNFQEWFFIPWYINGEPTDSKTFSNHKFVSDNVPYSCCSTDELYPCIHHGITQKGTIYKYNPATQLTIWDAGCEEKLIDEMMSVSWRFNAVMALIIMAMIIQVIAGRYLHTAYRGGLHVDNQITCKAYLLRSITDTAPMLKNSLRKKVFKKRKFRQARTLHWVSVSYRRGKKRFVTSSASDGNSSDELLKPIYE
;
A
#
# COMPACT_ATOMS: atom_id res chain seq x y z
N MET A 1 -16.34 12.89 -31.41
CA MET A 1 -15.66 13.69 -32.46
C MET A 1 -16.49 14.83 -33.05
N LEU A 2 -17.81 14.85 -32.92
CA LEU A 2 -18.68 15.91 -33.50
C LEU A 2 -18.36 17.35 -33.06
N ARG A 3 -17.72 17.54 -31.89
CA ARG A 3 -17.26 18.86 -31.39
C ARG A 3 -15.85 19.24 -31.85
N TYR A 4 -15.22 18.45 -32.69
CA TYR A 4 -13.84 18.68 -33.13
C TYR A 4 -13.69 20.00 -33.90
N SER A 5 -14.65 20.34 -34.77
CA SER A 5 -14.61 21.60 -35.54
C SER A 5 -15.02 22.83 -34.72
N SER A 6 -15.95 22.67 -33.78
CA SER A 6 -16.54 23.80 -33.03
C SER A 6 -15.79 24.17 -31.75
N HIS A 7 -15.00 23.25 -31.17
CA HIS A 7 -14.34 23.46 -29.88
C HIS A 7 -12.82 23.27 -29.98
N LEU A 8 -12.09 24.39 -29.96
CA LEU A 8 -10.63 24.40 -30.10
C LEU A 8 -9.88 23.53 -29.07
N PRO A 9 -10.22 23.54 -27.77
CA PRO A 9 -9.55 22.66 -26.80
C PRO A 9 -9.76 21.17 -27.10
N SER A 10 -10.93 20.79 -27.63
CA SER A 10 -11.20 19.41 -28.03
C SER A 10 -10.38 19.01 -29.25
N LYS A 11 -10.23 19.92 -30.22
CA LYS A 11 -9.34 19.71 -31.36
C LYS A 11 -7.91 19.46 -30.91
N VAL A 12 -7.35 20.35 -30.09
CA VAL A 12 -5.98 20.21 -29.58
C VAL A 12 -5.78 18.92 -28.78
N ALA A 13 -6.76 18.53 -27.96
CA ALA A 13 -6.70 17.29 -27.20
C ALA A 13 -6.69 16.05 -28.12
N ILE A 14 -7.54 16.03 -29.15
CA ILE A 14 -7.62 14.92 -30.11
C ILE A 14 -6.35 14.86 -30.97
N ASP A 15 -5.87 15.99 -31.48
CA ASP A 15 -4.67 16.06 -32.31
C ASP A 15 -3.43 15.55 -31.56
N ARG A 16 -3.30 15.92 -30.27
CA ARG A 16 -2.23 15.42 -29.39
C ARG A 16 -2.35 13.93 -29.09
N LEU A 17 -3.58 13.42 -28.94
CA LEU A 17 -3.81 12.00 -28.68
C LEU A 17 -3.40 11.17 -29.91
N GLN A 18 -3.86 11.57 -31.10
CA GLN A 18 -3.57 10.86 -32.35
C GLN A 18 -2.07 10.82 -32.67
N THR A 19 -1.40 11.96 -32.55
CA THR A 19 0.06 12.06 -32.79
C THR A 19 0.90 11.32 -31.75
N ARG A 20 0.44 11.24 -30.49
CA ARG A 20 1.18 10.57 -29.42
C ARG A 20 1.02 9.04 -29.43
N PHE A 21 -0.16 8.55 -29.75
CA PHE A 21 -0.49 7.12 -29.71
C PHE A 21 -0.47 6.47 -31.10
N HIS A 22 -0.07 7.21 -32.14
CA HIS A 22 0.04 6.71 -33.52
C HIS A 22 -1.27 6.05 -33.98
N CYS A 23 -2.37 6.78 -33.86
CA CYS A 23 -3.70 6.27 -34.10
C CYS A 23 -4.58 7.29 -34.82
N CYS A 24 -5.60 6.83 -35.55
CA CYS A 24 -6.53 7.71 -36.25
C CYS A 24 -7.99 7.29 -36.05
N GLY A 25 -8.83 8.28 -35.76
CA GLY A 25 -10.25 8.02 -35.45
C GLY A 25 -10.41 7.31 -34.11
N ARG A 26 -11.63 6.89 -33.79
CA ARG A 26 -11.90 6.18 -32.53
C ARG A 26 -11.63 4.70 -32.76
N VAL A 27 -12.33 4.11 -33.73
CA VAL A 27 -12.11 2.72 -34.17
C VAL A 27 -11.34 2.67 -35.47
N ASN A 28 -11.60 3.59 -36.40
CA ASN A 28 -10.94 3.61 -37.70
C ASN A 28 -10.91 5.04 -38.27
N PHE A 29 -9.98 5.32 -39.19
CA PHE A 29 -9.85 6.62 -39.85
C PHE A 29 -11.08 6.99 -40.69
N GLN A 30 -11.82 6.00 -41.19
CA GLN A 30 -13.01 6.20 -42.03
C GLN A 30 -14.12 6.98 -41.32
N GLU A 31 -14.13 7.00 -39.98
CA GLU A 31 -15.09 7.81 -39.20
C GLU A 31 -14.98 9.31 -39.55
N TRP A 32 -13.79 9.79 -39.91
CA TRP A 32 -13.59 11.18 -40.32
C TRP A 32 -14.31 11.53 -41.62
N PHE A 33 -14.65 10.55 -42.46
CA PHE A 33 -15.33 10.80 -43.72
C PHE A 33 -16.77 11.26 -43.56
N PHE A 34 -17.38 10.98 -42.40
CA PHE A 34 -18.77 11.32 -42.10
C PHE A 34 -18.87 12.57 -41.21
N ILE A 35 -17.74 13.14 -40.80
CA ILE A 35 -17.70 14.30 -39.90
C ILE A 35 -17.27 15.52 -40.71
N PRO A 36 -18.07 16.60 -40.77
CA PRO A 36 -17.65 17.84 -41.42
C PRO A 36 -16.72 18.60 -40.46
N TRP A 37 -15.46 18.15 -40.38
CA TRP A 37 -14.45 18.68 -39.48
C TRP A 37 -13.62 19.82 -40.10
N TYR A 38 -13.68 19.99 -41.43
CA TYR A 38 -13.00 21.02 -42.20
C TYR A 38 -14.03 21.78 -43.06
N ILE A 39 -13.87 23.10 -43.17
CA ILE A 39 -14.82 23.98 -43.86
C ILE A 39 -14.34 24.15 -45.30
N ASN A 40 -15.03 23.51 -46.25
CA ASN A 40 -14.80 23.71 -47.68
C ASN A 40 -15.59 24.90 -48.22
N GLY A 41 -15.48 26.08 -47.62
CA GLY A 41 -16.10 27.32 -48.14
C GLY A 41 -17.64 27.35 -48.29
N GLU A 42 -18.31 26.20 -48.27
CA GLU A 42 -19.76 26.10 -48.32
C GLU A 42 -20.32 26.13 -46.89
N PRO A 43 -21.20 27.08 -46.58
CA PRO A 43 -21.86 27.15 -45.28
C PRO A 43 -22.79 25.95 -45.16
N THR A 44 -22.29 24.86 -44.57
CA THR A 44 -23.11 23.70 -44.29
C THR A 44 -23.94 24.04 -43.06
N ASP A 45 -25.23 24.33 -43.29
CA ASP A 45 -26.19 24.64 -42.23
C ASP A 45 -26.12 23.58 -41.13
N SER A 46 -25.81 24.04 -39.93
CA SER A 46 -25.58 23.22 -38.74
C SER A 46 -26.84 22.51 -38.22
N LYS A 47 -27.93 22.51 -38.99
CA LYS A 47 -29.23 21.90 -38.66
C LYS A 47 -29.47 20.58 -39.38
N THR A 48 -28.63 20.19 -40.34
CA THR A 48 -28.77 18.97 -41.15
C THR A 48 -27.75 17.89 -40.78
N PHE A 49 -27.32 17.82 -39.51
CA PHE A 49 -26.40 16.79 -39.01
C PHE A 49 -27.04 15.41 -38.79
N SER A 50 -28.31 15.22 -39.16
CA SER A 50 -29.08 14.01 -38.83
C SER A 50 -28.85 12.83 -39.75
N ASN A 51 -28.15 13.00 -40.87
CA ASN A 51 -27.87 11.91 -41.80
C ASN A 51 -26.36 11.64 -41.81
N HIS A 52 -25.98 10.38 -41.66
CA HIS A 52 -24.61 9.86 -41.84
C HIS A 52 -24.16 9.99 -43.30
N LYS A 53 -24.20 11.22 -43.83
CA LYS A 53 -23.87 11.54 -45.20
C LYS A 53 -22.35 11.59 -45.29
N PHE A 54 -21.80 10.80 -46.19
CA PHE A 54 -20.40 10.89 -46.56
C PHE A 54 -20.08 12.33 -46.98
N VAL A 55 -19.13 12.95 -46.27
CA VAL A 55 -18.69 14.33 -46.47
C VAL A 55 -17.55 14.36 -47.48
N SER A 56 -16.47 13.63 -47.21
CA SER A 56 -15.28 13.57 -48.07
C SER A 56 -14.23 12.60 -47.54
N ASP A 57 -13.33 12.14 -48.40
CA ASP A 57 -12.19 11.27 -48.07
C ASP A 57 -11.00 12.00 -47.38
N ASN A 58 -11.28 12.91 -46.46
CA ASN A 58 -10.29 13.76 -45.81
C ASN A 58 -10.15 13.43 -44.33
N VAL A 59 -8.92 13.33 -43.84
CA VAL A 59 -8.57 13.16 -42.42
C VAL A 59 -7.74 14.35 -41.92
N PRO A 60 -7.76 14.63 -40.60
CA PRO A 60 -6.89 15.66 -40.06
C PRO A 60 -5.42 15.26 -40.20
N TYR A 61 -4.55 16.26 -40.35
CA TYR A 61 -3.09 16.07 -40.44
C TYR A 61 -2.52 15.29 -39.24
N SER A 62 -3.17 15.39 -38.08
CA SER A 62 -2.82 14.64 -36.88
C SER A 62 -2.96 13.12 -37.02
N CYS A 63 -3.46 12.58 -38.14
CA CYS A 63 -3.50 11.15 -38.43
C CYS A 63 -2.33 10.65 -39.30
N CYS A 64 -1.41 11.53 -39.69
CA CYS A 64 -0.31 11.21 -40.58
C CYS A 64 0.76 10.35 -39.92
N SER A 65 1.07 9.21 -40.53
CA SER A 65 2.14 8.34 -40.09
C SER A 65 3.53 8.93 -40.34
N THR A 66 4.46 8.68 -39.43
CA THR A 66 5.87 9.06 -39.52
C THR A 66 6.75 7.94 -40.05
N ASP A 67 6.17 6.76 -40.27
CA ASP A 67 6.92 5.54 -40.59
C ASP A 67 7.25 5.46 -42.08
N GLU A 68 6.48 6.16 -42.92
CA GLU A 68 6.70 6.28 -44.34
C GLU A 68 7.63 7.46 -44.68
N LEU A 69 8.64 7.22 -45.52
CA LEU A 69 9.51 8.26 -46.10
C LEU A 69 8.79 9.17 -47.13
N TYR A 70 7.49 8.98 -47.32
CA TYR A 70 6.68 9.70 -48.31
C TYR A 70 5.92 10.86 -47.66
N PRO A 71 5.59 11.93 -48.41
CA PRO A 71 4.72 12.98 -47.89
C PRO A 71 3.37 12.38 -47.50
N CYS A 72 2.88 12.72 -46.31
CA CYS A 72 1.59 12.24 -45.86
C CYS A 72 0.45 12.78 -46.74
N ILE A 73 -0.37 11.87 -47.26
CA ILE A 73 -1.57 12.19 -48.03
C ILE A 73 -2.78 12.07 -47.10
N HIS A 74 -3.30 13.21 -46.65
CA HIS A 74 -4.48 13.29 -45.79
C HIS A 74 -5.75 13.76 -46.54
N HIS A 75 -5.62 14.11 -47.83
CA HIS A 75 -6.73 14.47 -48.71
C HIS A 75 -6.92 13.43 -49.79
N GLY A 76 -8.17 13.00 -50.04
CA GLY A 76 -8.47 12.04 -51.10
C GLY A 76 -7.81 10.68 -50.88
N ILE A 77 -7.79 10.19 -49.64
CA ILE A 77 -6.99 9.03 -49.19
C ILE A 77 -7.38 7.73 -49.91
N THR A 78 -8.64 7.63 -50.35
CA THR A 78 -9.17 6.49 -51.10
C THR A 78 -8.84 6.57 -52.60
N GLN A 79 -8.44 7.74 -53.09
CA GLN A 79 -8.16 7.98 -54.50
C GLN A 79 -6.67 7.75 -54.80
N LYS A 80 -6.39 7.17 -55.96
CA LYS A 80 -5.00 6.97 -56.42
C LYS A 80 -4.42 8.31 -56.85
N GLY A 81 -3.32 8.70 -56.22
CA GLY A 81 -2.63 9.94 -56.54
C GLY A 81 -1.73 9.76 -57.76
N THR A 82 -1.97 10.52 -58.82
CA THR A 82 -1.14 10.47 -60.04
C THR A 82 0.20 11.19 -59.86
N ILE A 83 0.24 12.26 -59.05
CA ILE A 83 1.43 13.09 -58.81
C ILE A 83 2.47 12.32 -57.99
N TYR A 84 2.05 11.67 -56.90
CA TYR A 84 2.94 10.97 -55.98
C TYR A 84 2.95 9.44 -56.17
N LYS A 85 2.29 8.92 -57.23
CA LYS A 85 2.09 7.47 -57.47
C LYS A 85 1.55 6.73 -56.24
N TYR A 86 0.64 7.37 -55.52
CA TYR A 86 0.07 6.84 -54.29
C TYR A 86 -0.96 5.75 -54.60
N ASN A 87 -0.80 4.60 -53.95
CA ASN A 87 -1.74 3.50 -54.02
C ASN A 87 -2.24 3.12 -52.62
N PRO A 88 -3.52 3.36 -52.29
CA PRO A 88 -4.05 3.15 -50.94
C PRO A 88 -4.01 1.70 -50.47
N ALA A 89 -3.96 0.74 -51.40
CA ALA A 89 -3.92 -0.68 -51.06
C ALA A 89 -2.54 -1.17 -50.59
N THR A 90 -1.46 -0.46 -50.94
CA THR A 90 -0.07 -0.91 -50.69
C THR A 90 0.72 0.06 -49.82
N GLN A 91 0.34 1.33 -49.78
CA GLN A 91 1.08 2.39 -49.11
C GLN A 91 0.10 3.37 -48.47
N LEU A 92 -0.42 3.03 -47.29
CA LEU A 92 -1.26 3.94 -46.52
C LEU A 92 -0.37 4.84 -45.66
N THR A 93 -0.37 6.15 -45.89
CA THR A 93 0.49 7.11 -45.16
C THR A 93 -0.14 7.64 -43.87
N ILE A 94 -1.19 7.00 -43.40
CA ILE A 94 -1.95 7.37 -42.20
C ILE A 94 -2.03 6.17 -41.27
N TRP A 95 -2.22 6.42 -39.99
CA TRP A 95 -2.47 5.32 -39.04
C TRP A 95 -3.82 4.68 -39.30
N ASP A 96 -3.83 3.37 -39.54
CA ASP A 96 -5.02 2.54 -39.71
C ASP A 96 -5.65 2.15 -38.37
N ALA A 97 -4.81 2.03 -37.33
CA ALA A 97 -5.23 1.68 -35.99
C ALA A 97 -6.14 2.74 -35.33
N GLY A 98 -7.23 2.27 -34.73
CA GLY A 98 -8.12 3.10 -33.92
C GLY A 98 -7.48 3.52 -32.60
N CYS A 99 -7.74 4.76 -32.17
CA CYS A 99 -7.22 5.25 -30.90
C CYS A 99 -7.80 4.51 -29.68
N GLU A 100 -9.00 3.95 -29.78
CA GLU A 100 -9.62 3.18 -28.71
C GLU A 100 -8.79 1.93 -28.37
N GLU A 101 -8.39 1.16 -29.38
CA GLU A 101 -7.58 -0.04 -29.22
C GLU A 101 -6.19 0.28 -28.66
N LYS A 102 -5.50 1.26 -29.28
CA LYS A 102 -4.15 1.66 -28.84
C LYS A 102 -4.14 2.18 -27.41
N LEU A 103 -5.17 2.93 -27.01
CA LEU A 103 -5.27 3.46 -25.65
C LEU A 103 -5.56 2.36 -24.62
N ILE A 104 -6.39 1.38 -24.98
CA ILE A 104 -6.67 0.23 -24.11
C ILE A 104 -5.41 -0.62 -23.93
N ASP A 105 -4.66 -0.87 -25.00
CA ASP A 105 -3.42 -1.66 -24.96
C ASP A 105 -2.37 -1.01 -24.05
N GLU A 106 -2.12 0.29 -24.23
CA GLU A 106 -1.23 1.08 -23.35
C GLU A 106 -1.70 1.07 -21.89
N MET A 107 -3.01 1.24 -21.67
CA MET A 107 -3.57 1.21 -20.32
C MET A 107 -3.46 -0.18 -19.68
N MET A 108 -3.59 -1.26 -20.44
CA MET A 108 -3.45 -2.63 -19.95
C MET A 108 -2.01 -2.93 -19.50
N SER A 109 -1.02 -2.51 -20.31
CA SER A 109 0.40 -2.65 -19.99
C SER A 109 0.78 -1.91 -18.70
N VAL A 110 0.30 -0.67 -18.53
CA VAL A 110 0.54 0.13 -17.32
C VAL A 110 -0.24 -0.44 -16.12
N SER A 111 -1.47 -0.88 -16.33
CA SER A 111 -2.33 -1.47 -15.30
C SER A 111 -1.71 -2.71 -14.67
N TRP A 112 -1.10 -3.60 -15.45
CA TRP A 112 -0.42 -4.78 -14.92
C TRP A 112 0.67 -4.42 -13.91
N ARG A 113 1.51 -3.43 -14.24
CA ARG A 113 2.59 -2.96 -13.36
C ARG A 113 2.06 -2.36 -12.07
N PHE A 114 1.04 -1.50 -12.17
CA PHE A 114 0.41 -0.88 -11.00
C PHE A 114 -0.24 -1.93 -10.10
N ASN A 115 -0.99 -2.88 -10.67
CA ASN A 115 -1.64 -3.96 -9.92
C ASN A 115 -0.62 -4.84 -9.19
N ALA A 116 0.51 -5.17 -9.84
CA ALA A 116 1.58 -5.94 -9.21
C ALA A 116 2.16 -5.22 -7.98
N VAL A 117 2.44 -3.92 -8.09
CA VAL A 117 2.93 -3.11 -6.97
C VAL A 117 1.90 -3.01 -5.85
N MET A 118 0.62 -2.76 -6.18
CA MET A 118 -0.46 -2.71 -5.21
C MET A 118 -0.63 -4.04 -4.47
N ALA A 119 -0.53 -5.17 -5.16
CA ALA A 119 -0.58 -6.50 -4.55
C ALA A 119 0.56 -6.72 -3.56
N LEU A 120 1.80 -6.31 -3.90
CA LEU A 120 2.95 -6.39 -2.99
C LEU A 120 2.74 -5.54 -1.73
N ILE A 121 2.18 -4.34 -1.86
CA ILE A 121 1.86 -3.47 -0.72
C ILE A 121 0.82 -4.14 0.19
N ILE A 122 -0.25 -4.70 -0.37
CA ILE A 122 -1.29 -5.40 0.39
C ILE A 122 -0.68 -6.61 1.13
N MET A 123 0.17 -7.40 0.47
CA MET A 123 0.87 -8.52 1.10
C MET A 123 1.77 -8.07 2.25
N ALA A 124 2.53 -6.99 2.08
CA ALA A 124 3.36 -6.42 3.13
C ALA A 124 2.52 -5.93 4.33
N MET A 125 1.38 -5.28 4.07
CA MET A 125 0.45 -4.85 5.13
C MET A 125 -0.09 -6.05 5.92
N ILE A 126 -0.49 -7.13 5.23
CA ILE A 126 -0.98 -8.35 5.90
C ILE A 126 0.12 -8.95 6.79
N ILE A 127 1.36 -9.04 6.29
CA ILE A 127 2.51 -9.54 7.06
C ILE A 127 2.75 -8.69 8.32
N GLN A 128 2.71 -7.36 8.20
CA GLN A 128 2.87 -6.44 9.33
C GLN A 128 1.77 -6.65 10.39
N VAL A 129 0.52 -6.81 9.96
CA VAL A 129 -0.61 -7.07 10.87
C VAL A 129 -0.41 -8.39 11.60
N ILE A 130 -0.04 -9.45 10.88
CA ILE A 130 0.22 -10.78 11.46
C ILE A 130 1.36 -10.70 12.49
N ALA A 131 2.49 -10.08 12.14
CA ALA A 131 3.63 -9.90 13.05
C ALA A 131 3.22 -9.14 14.33
N GLY A 132 2.43 -8.06 14.19
CA GLY A 132 1.88 -7.33 15.32
C GLY A 132 0.97 -8.18 16.22
N ARG A 133 0.12 -9.02 15.62
CA ARG A 133 -0.76 -9.95 16.37
C ARG A 133 0.05 -11.01 17.13
N TYR A 134 1.09 -11.57 16.50
CA TYR A 134 1.99 -12.52 17.17
C TYR A 134 2.72 -11.87 18.34
N LEU A 135 3.29 -10.67 18.14
CA LEU A 135 3.99 -9.95 19.20
C LEU A 135 3.06 -9.65 20.39
N HIS A 136 1.85 -9.16 20.11
CA HIS A 136 0.86 -8.88 21.16
C HIS A 136 0.44 -10.15 21.91
N THR A 137 0.30 -11.27 21.21
CA THR A 137 -0.05 -12.57 21.83
C THR A 137 1.08 -13.07 22.71
N ALA A 138 2.34 -13.01 22.24
CA ALA A 138 3.51 -13.38 23.02
C ALA A 138 3.66 -12.52 24.28
N TYR A 139 3.43 -11.21 24.17
CA TYR A 139 3.45 -10.28 25.30
C TYR A 139 2.40 -10.64 26.36
N ARG A 140 1.14 -10.86 25.95
CA ARG A 140 0.07 -11.25 26.89
C ARG A 140 0.28 -12.63 27.49
N GLY A 141 0.77 -13.58 26.70
CA GLY A 141 1.10 -14.94 27.16
C GLY A 141 2.24 -14.94 28.17
N GLY A 142 3.32 -14.21 27.90
CA GLY A 142 4.46 -14.08 28.83
C GLY A 142 4.09 -13.43 30.17
N LEU A 143 3.07 -12.55 30.18
CA LEU A 143 2.57 -11.93 31.40
C LEU A 143 1.66 -12.85 32.23
N HIS A 144 0.97 -13.81 31.60
CA HIS A 144 0.02 -14.73 32.26
C HIS A 144 0.63 -16.07 32.66
N VAL A 145 1.75 -16.47 32.06
CA VAL A 145 2.49 -17.62 32.55
C VAL A 145 3.20 -17.17 33.83
N ASP A 146 2.75 -17.69 34.98
CA ASP A 146 3.48 -17.70 36.25
C ASP A 146 4.75 -18.56 36.06
N ASN A 147 5.62 -18.10 35.15
CA ASN A 147 6.89 -18.73 34.88
C ASN A 147 7.70 -18.47 36.13
N GLN A 148 8.07 -19.54 36.84
CA GLN A 148 9.02 -19.46 37.94
C GLN A 148 10.39 -19.06 37.39
N ILE A 149 10.52 -17.80 36.97
CA ILE A 149 11.78 -17.19 36.63
C ILE A 149 12.55 -17.17 37.95
N THR A 150 13.57 -18.02 38.03
CA THR A 150 14.39 -18.15 39.23
C THR A 150 15.27 -16.91 39.37
N CYS A 151 14.71 -15.85 39.93
CA CYS A 151 15.45 -14.63 40.25
C CYS A 151 16.38 -14.89 41.44
N LYS A 152 17.68 -15.08 41.17
CA LYS A 152 18.71 -15.13 42.21
C LYS A 152 19.13 -13.71 42.56
N ALA A 153 18.63 -13.19 43.67
CA ALA A 153 19.10 -11.92 44.23
C ALA A 153 20.26 -12.18 45.21
N TYR A 154 21.39 -11.51 44.99
CA TYR A 154 22.54 -11.55 45.89
C TYR A 154 22.50 -10.31 46.78
N LEU A 155 22.24 -10.50 48.07
CA LEU A 155 22.26 -9.43 49.07
C LEU A 155 23.69 -9.25 49.59
N LEU A 156 24.34 -8.13 49.25
CA LEU A 156 25.59 -7.73 49.90
C LEU A 156 25.28 -7.00 51.20
N ARG A 157 25.68 -7.60 52.32
CA ARG A 157 25.66 -6.94 53.63
C ARG A 157 26.95 -6.13 53.80
N SER A 158 26.85 -4.81 53.81
CA SER A 158 27.96 -3.94 54.22
C SER A 158 28.27 -4.15 55.70
N ILE A 159 29.55 -4.34 56.04
CA ILE A 159 30.04 -4.64 57.39
C ILE A 159 30.40 -3.33 58.12
N THR A 160 29.64 -2.26 57.94
CA THR A 160 29.75 -1.10 58.83
C THR A 160 29.10 -1.47 60.15
N ASP A 161 29.95 -1.76 61.14
CA ASP A 161 29.61 -2.09 62.52
C ASP A 161 28.52 -1.20 63.11
N THR A 162 27.27 -1.67 63.12
CA THR A 162 26.33 -1.27 64.17
C THR A 162 26.64 -2.11 65.39
N ALA A 163 27.71 -1.75 66.09
CA ALA A 163 28.00 -2.26 67.42
C ALA A 163 26.83 -1.92 68.38
N PRO A 164 26.49 -2.82 69.30
CA PRO A 164 25.16 -2.90 69.91
C PRO A 164 24.98 -1.90 71.06
N MET A 165 24.05 -0.95 70.89
CA MET A 165 23.51 -0.13 71.98
C MET A 165 22.23 -0.79 72.55
N LEU A 166 22.36 -1.97 73.15
CA LEU A 166 21.38 -2.46 74.13
C LEU A 166 22.05 -3.43 75.11
N LYS A 167 22.98 -2.89 75.89
CA LYS A 167 23.55 -3.55 77.08
C LYS A 167 22.61 -3.26 78.25
N ASN A 168 21.98 -4.31 78.79
CA ASN A 168 21.74 -4.55 80.24
C ASN A 168 20.45 -5.35 80.46
N SER A 169 20.57 -6.66 80.70
CA SER A 169 19.77 -7.40 81.69
C SER A 169 19.89 -8.91 81.45
N LEU A 170 20.88 -9.55 82.07
CA LEU A 170 20.72 -10.72 82.94
C LEU A 170 22.08 -11.31 83.29
N ARG A 171 22.43 -11.17 84.56
CA ARG A 171 23.59 -11.80 85.18
C ARG A 171 23.30 -13.29 85.38
N LYS A 172 24.22 -14.16 84.96
CA LYS A 172 24.80 -15.18 85.85
C LYS A 172 26.10 -15.74 85.27
N LYS A 173 27.13 -15.72 86.12
CA LYS A 173 28.53 -16.06 85.89
C LYS A 173 28.72 -17.57 85.68
N VAL A 174 29.65 -17.98 84.80
CA VAL A 174 30.76 -18.92 85.10
C VAL A 174 31.87 -18.71 84.05
N PHE A 175 33.10 -18.45 84.51
CA PHE A 175 34.31 -18.39 83.70
C PHE A 175 34.78 -19.80 83.32
N LYS A 176 35.07 -20.05 82.04
CA LYS A 176 36.13 -20.99 81.64
C LYS A 176 36.72 -20.58 80.28
N LYS A 177 38.01 -20.22 80.27
CA LYS A 177 38.84 -20.01 79.09
C LYS A 177 38.97 -21.34 78.31
N ARG A 178 38.71 -21.31 77.01
CA ARG A 178 39.42 -22.13 76.03
C ARG A 178 39.49 -21.37 74.70
N LYS A 179 40.72 -21.07 74.26
CA LYS A 179 41.03 -20.74 72.87
C LYS A 179 40.72 -21.98 72.03
N PHE A 180 40.04 -21.82 70.90
CA PHE A 180 40.56 -22.30 69.61
C PHE A 180 39.75 -21.65 68.47
N ARG A 181 40.49 -21.32 67.40
CA ARG A 181 40.02 -20.67 66.17
C ARG A 181 38.88 -21.48 65.55
N GLN A 182 37.75 -20.84 65.25
CA GLN A 182 36.71 -21.42 64.43
C GLN A 182 36.70 -20.67 63.10
N ALA A 183 37.19 -21.36 62.06
CA ALA A 183 37.10 -20.91 60.68
C ALA A 183 35.62 -20.67 60.34
N ARG A 184 35.28 -19.43 59.97
CA ARG A 184 33.95 -19.12 59.43
C ARG A 184 33.88 -19.73 58.04
N THR A 185 33.28 -20.90 57.92
CA THR A 185 32.73 -21.35 56.65
C THR A 185 31.52 -20.44 56.34
N LEU A 186 31.57 -19.81 55.17
CA LEU A 186 30.44 -19.08 54.60
C LEU A 186 29.29 -20.07 54.42
N HIS A 187 28.29 -20.00 55.29
CA HIS A 187 27.03 -20.68 55.06
C HIS A 187 26.16 -19.81 54.16
N TRP A 188 25.94 -20.28 52.93
CA TRP A 188 24.89 -19.77 52.07
C TRP A 188 23.54 -20.09 52.71
N VAL A 189 22.82 -19.07 53.16
CA VAL A 189 21.44 -19.22 53.64
C VAL A 189 20.53 -19.02 52.43
N SER A 190 20.04 -20.12 51.85
CA SER A 190 18.96 -20.07 50.87
C SER A 190 17.64 -19.98 51.62
N VAL A 191 16.97 -18.84 51.58
CA VAL A 191 15.59 -18.72 52.09
C VAL A 191 14.64 -18.99 50.92
N SER A 192 14.01 -20.16 50.93
CA SER A 192 12.94 -20.50 50.00
C SER A 192 11.60 -20.02 50.59
N TYR A 193 11.06 -18.91 50.08
CA TYR A 193 9.70 -18.48 50.43
C TYR A 193 8.67 -19.38 49.72
N ARG A 194 8.11 -20.36 50.43
CA ARG A 194 6.84 -21.02 50.02
C ARG A 194 5.67 -20.17 50.53
N ARG A 195 5.02 -19.42 49.64
CA ARG A 195 3.79 -18.69 49.97
C ARG A 195 2.66 -19.72 50.18
N GLY A 196 2.02 -19.65 51.34
CA GLY A 196 1.01 -20.61 51.81
C GLY A 196 -0.18 -20.77 50.85
N LYS A 197 -0.60 -22.04 50.71
CA LYS A 197 -1.70 -22.55 49.90
C LYS A 197 -3.03 -21.91 50.33
N LYS A 198 -3.58 -20.96 49.57
CA LYS A 198 -5.01 -20.60 49.69
C LYS A 198 -5.83 -21.66 48.93
N ARG A 199 -6.73 -22.34 49.64
CA ARG A 199 -7.74 -23.24 49.07
C ARG A 199 -8.62 -22.45 48.11
N PHE A 200 -8.66 -22.85 46.84
CA PHE A 200 -9.75 -22.51 45.95
C PHE A 200 -10.90 -23.47 46.21
N VAL A 201 -12.07 -22.92 46.55
CA VAL A 201 -13.36 -23.60 46.47
C VAL A 201 -13.87 -23.39 45.05
N THR A 202 -14.25 -24.48 44.40
CA THR A 202 -14.87 -24.55 43.07
C THR A 202 -16.34 -24.12 43.12
N SER A 203 -16.75 -23.26 42.18
CA SER A 203 -18.09 -23.35 41.59
C SER A 203 -18.07 -22.77 40.17
N SER A 204 -18.44 -23.60 39.20
CA SER A 204 -18.83 -23.21 37.85
C SER A 204 -20.25 -22.64 37.87
N ALA A 205 -20.49 -21.53 37.17
CA ALA A 205 -21.67 -21.27 36.33
C ALA A 205 -21.57 -19.87 35.71
N SER A 206 -21.69 -19.85 34.38
CA SER A 206 -22.33 -18.83 33.53
C SER A 206 -22.80 -17.52 34.17
N ASP A 207 -22.41 -16.39 33.58
CA ASP A 207 -23.37 -15.51 32.89
C ASP A 207 -22.67 -14.37 32.13
N GLY A 208 -23.32 -13.93 31.06
CA GLY A 208 -22.83 -12.94 30.13
C GLY A 208 -23.01 -11.49 30.59
N ASN A 209 -22.35 -10.62 29.84
CA ASN A 209 -22.74 -9.25 29.54
C ASN A 209 -22.98 -8.31 30.74
N SER A 210 -22.01 -7.43 31.05
CA SER A 210 -22.31 -6.01 31.30
C SER A 210 -21.02 -5.21 31.41
N SER A 211 -21.04 -4.07 30.72
CA SER A 211 -20.11 -2.94 30.83
C SER A 211 -20.06 -2.34 32.23
N ASP A 212 -19.06 -1.49 32.41
CA ASP A 212 -18.90 -0.48 33.46
C ASP A 212 -18.45 -0.98 34.85
N GLU A 213 -17.19 -0.69 35.22
CA GLU A 213 -16.93 0.42 36.14
C GLU A 213 -15.43 0.64 36.42
N LEU A 214 -15.06 1.91 36.28
CA LEU A 214 -14.17 2.65 37.18
C LEU A 214 -12.66 2.41 37.11
N LEU A 215 -12.07 3.14 36.14
CA LEU A 215 -10.96 4.04 36.42
C LEU A 215 -11.08 4.67 37.81
N LYS A 216 -10.08 4.45 38.69
CA LYS A 216 -9.65 5.46 39.66
C LYS A 216 -8.14 5.45 39.88
N PRO A 217 -7.58 6.62 40.23
CA PRO A 217 -6.21 7.00 39.94
C PRO A 217 -5.27 6.76 41.12
N ILE A 218 -3.98 6.71 40.79
CA ILE A 218 -2.85 6.74 41.71
C ILE A 218 -2.81 8.11 42.39
N TYR A 219 -2.91 8.13 43.73
CA TYR A 219 -2.35 9.19 44.57
C TYR A 219 -1.78 8.61 45.86
N GLU A 220 -0.62 9.19 46.21
CA GLU A 220 0.24 9.06 47.40
C GLU A 220 1.07 7.78 47.58
#